data_AF-A0A2N2CYF4-F1
#
_entry.id   AF-A0A2N2CYF4-F1
#
_cell.length_a   1.000
_cell.length_b   1.000
_cell.length_c   1.000
_cell.angle_alpha   90.00
_cell.angle_beta   90.00
_cell.angle_gamma   90.00
#
_symmetry.space_group_name_H-M   'P 1'
#
loop_
_entity.id
_entity.type
_entity.pdbx_description
1 polymer ?
#
loop_
_entity_poly.entity_id
_entity_poly.type
_entity_poly.pdbx_seq_one_letter_code
_entity_poly.pdbx_strand_id
1 'polypeptide(L)'
;MSYTKTTTTTTRPNFLASEVGLITKSVNVPDTGIVADADGLKIVKAGTVWPANDATAKGILFEDVDVTNGTHAGSLIIAGRVLGNRLHTAPDALAITPLENNGLYIDTEEETTRSID
;
A
#
# COMPACT_ATOMS: atom_id res chain seq x y z
N MET A 1 2.09 21.91 31.82
CA MET A 1 0.92 21.42 31.05
C MET A 1 1.42 20.37 30.07
N SER A 2 0.94 19.12 30.14
CA SER A 2 1.28 18.09 29.15
C SER A 2 0.26 18.10 28.03
N TYR A 3 0.71 18.29 26.79
CA TYR A 3 -0.13 18.17 25.61
C TYR A 3 -0.13 16.71 25.17
N THR A 4 -1.14 15.94 25.57
CA THR A 4 -1.28 14.54 25.14
C THR A 4 -2.10 14.49 23.87
N LYS A 5 -1.46 14.13 22.74
CA LYS A 5 -2.13 13.87 21.46
C LYS A 5 -2.65 12.43 21.50
N THR A 6 -3.96 12.25 21.59
CA THR A 6 -4.59 10.92 21.49
C THR A 6 -4.71 10.56 20.02
N THR A 7 -3.91 9.60 19.56
CA THR A 7 -3.96 9.09 18.19
C THR A 7 -4.82 7.84 18.18
N THR A 8 -5.96 7.87 17.50
CA THR A 8 -6.85 6.71 17.36
C THR A 8 -6.25 5.73 16.36
N THR A 9 -5.54 4.72 16.85
CA THR A 9 -4.99 3.66 16.01
C THR A 9 -6.06 2.61 15.75
N THR A 10 -6.57 2.54 14.51
CA THR A 10 -7.49 1.48 14.11
C THR A 10 -6.66 0.26 13.70
N THR A 11 -6.81 -0.87 14.40
CA THR A 11 -6.18 -2.14 14.01
C THR A 11 -6.94 -2.70 12.82
N ARG A 12 -6.47 -2.41 11.59
CA ARG A 12 -7.01 -3.04 10.38
C ARG A 12 -6.29 -4.36 10.17
N PRO A 13 -7.01 -5.47 9.89
CA PRO A 13 -6.37 -6.67 9.38
C PRO A 13 -5.62 -6.32 8.08
N ASN A 14 -4.52 -7.04 7.81
CA ASN A 14 -3.65 -6.77 6.66
C ASN A 14 -4.44 -6.81 5.34
N PHE A 15 -3.93 -6.13 4.31
CA PHE A 15 -4.54 -6.06 2.98
C PHE A 15 -4.19 -7.26 2.09
N LEU A 16 -3.43 -8.22 2.58
CA LEU A 16 -3.20 -9.48 1.86
C LEU A 16 -4.49 -10.32 1.85
N ALA A 17 -4.98 -10.68 0.66
CA ALA A 17 -6.10 -11.60 0.51
C ALA A 17 -5.65 -13.06 0.59
N SER A 18 -4.44 -13.36 0.12
CA SER A 18 -3.86 -14.70 0.13
C SER A 18 -2.34 -14.65 0.24
N GLU A 19 -1.76 -15.52 1.07
CA GLU A 19 -0.32 -15.79 1.12
C GLU A 19 0.11 -16.72 -0.02
N VAL A 20 -0.79 -17.59 -0.48
CA VAL A 20 -0.51 -18.55 -1.56
C VAL A 20 -0.32 -17.79 -2.87
N GLY A 21 0.85 -17.95 -3.48
CA GLY A 21 1.23 -17.28 -4.73
C GLY A 21 1.75 -15.85 -4.56
N LEU A 22 2.00 -15.41 -3.32
CA LEU A 22 2.61 -14.10 -3.07
C LEU A 22 4.07 -14.08 -3.54
N ILE A 23 4.39 -13.12 -4.41
CA ILE A 23 5.76 -12.86 -4.86
C ILE A 23 6.12 -11.42 -4.53
N THR A 24 7.02 -11.26 -3.57
CA THR A 24 7.62 -9.97 -3.21
C THR A 24 9.03 -9.85 -3.79
N LYS A 25 9.36 -8.70 -4.37
CA LYS A 25 10.74 -8.35 -4.75
C LYS A 25 11.17 -7.08 -4.07
N SER A 26 12.45 -7.02 -3.72
CA SER A 26 13.07 -5.79 -3.20
C SER A 26 13.15 -4.75 -4.30
N VAL A 27 12.69 -3.55 -4.02
CA VAL A 27 12.82 -2.37 -4.89
C VAL A 27 13.42 -1.23 -4.10
N ASN A 28 14.23 -0.40 -4.76
CA ASN A 28 14.69 0.84 -4.16
C ASN A 28 13.61 1.91 -4.35
N VAL A 29 13.11 2.44 -3.24
CA VAL A 29 12.16 3.55 -3.19
C VAL A 29 12.97 4.84 -3.02
N PRO A 30 13.04 5.72 -4.03
CA PRO A 30 13.72 7.01 -3.93
C PRO A 30 12.88 7.99 -3.10
N ASP A 31 13.53 9.01 -2.54
CA ASP A 31 12.88 10.07 -1.78
C ASP A 31 12.21 11.15 -2.68
N THR A 32 12.39 11.02 -3.99
CA THR A 32 11.95 11.99 -4.99
C THR A 32 10.44 11.95 -5.15
N GLY A 33 9.76 13.07 -4.86
CA GLY A 33 8.31 13.18 -4.99
C GLY A 33 7.51 12.69 -3.77
N ILE A 34 8.18 12.23 -2.71
CA ILE A 34 7.52 11.86 -1.45
C ILE A 34 7.37 13.11 -0.57
N VAL A 35 6.12 13.45 -0.26
CA VAL A 35 5.77 14.57 0.63
C VAL A 35 6.06 14.16 2.07
N ALA A 36 6.78 15.01 2.80
CA ALA A 36 7.02 14.79 4.22
C ALA A 36 5.72 15.01 5.02
N ASP A 37 5.47 14.17 6.01
CA ASP A 37 4.38 14.33 6.98
C ASP A 37 4.65 15.53 7.91
N ALA A 38 3.69 15.86 8.78
CA ALA A 38 3.75 16.96 9.73
C ALA A 38 4.98 16.91 10.68
N ASP A 39 5.55 15.72 10.88
CA ASP A 39 6.76 15.49 11.70
C ASP A 39 8.07 15.51 10.87
N GLY A 40 8.01 15.84 9.57
CA GLY A 40 9.17 15.91 8.66
C GLY A 40 9.63 14.57 8.10
N LEU A 41 8.93 13.48 8.40
CA LEU A 41 9.23 12.13 7.92
C LEU A 41 8.62 11.89 6.53
N LYS A 42 9.41 11.37 5.60
CA LYS A 42 8.94 10.95 4.27
C LYS A 42 8.64 9.46 4.29
N ILE A 43 7.39 9.09 4.58
CA ILE A 43 6.98 7.67 4.68
C ILE A 43 6.07 7.32 3.51
N VAL A 44 6.48 6.35 2.70
CA VAL A 44 5.59 5.72 1.70
C VAL A 44 4.82 4.61 2.39
N LYS A 45 3.49 4.73 2.40
CA LYS A 45 2.62 3.80 3.12
C LYS A 45 2.45 2.47 2.39
N ALA A 46 2.38 1.40 3.17
CA ALA A 46 2.01 0.07 2.71
C ALA A 46 0.63 0.11 2.01
N GLY A 47 0.45 -0.70 0.98
CA GLY A 47 -0.76 -0.68 0.17
C GLY A 47 -0.81 0.47 -0.85
N THR A 48 0.32 1.13 -1.13
CA THR A 48 0.44 2.11 -2.23
C THR A 48 0.96 1.42 -3.50
N VAL A 49 0.35 1.73 -4.64
CA VAL A 49 0.81 1.26 -5.96
C VAL A 49 2.11 1.99 -6.33
N TRP A 50 3.11 1.23 -6.78
CA TRP A 50 4.44 1.74 -7.08
C TRP A 50 4.88 1.37 -8.50
N PRO A 51 5.63 2.23 -9.24
CA PRO A 51 6.10 3.58 -8.89
C PRO A 51 5.08 4.70 -9.05
N ALA A 52 4.03 4.49 -9.83
CA ALA A 52 2.91 5.41 -9.98
C ALA A 52 1.62 4.60 -10.10
N ASN A 53 0.49 5.21 -9.75
CA ASN A 53 -0.83 4.60 -9.85
C ASN A 53 -1.39 4.73 -11.28
N ASP A 54 -0.63 4.26 -12.25
CA ASP A 54 -0.94 4.34 -13.68
C ASP A 54 -0.50 3.05 -14.42
N ALA A 55 -0.48 3.10 -15.76
CA ALA A 55 -0.05 1.97 -16.59
C ALA A 55 1.41 1.51 -16.35
N THR A 56 2.21 2.27 -15.59
CA THR A 56 3.58 1.91 -15.20
C THR A 56 3.64 1.20 -13.84
N ALA A 57 2.50 0.95 -13.19
CA ALA A 57 2.40 0.20 -11.95
C ALA A 57 3.10 -1.16 -12.06
N LYS A 58 4.10 -1.38 -11.19
CA LYS A 58 4.87 -2.63 -11.12
C LYS A 58 4.41 -3.53 -9.98
N GLY A 59 3.73 -2.97 -8.98
CA GLY A 59 3.32 -3.69 -7.80
C GLY A 59 2.77 -2.79 -6.70
N ILE A 60 2.58 -3.39 -5.52
CA ILE A 60 2.09 -2.70 -4.32
C ILE A 60 3.09 -2.88 -3.19
N LEU A 61 3.40 -1.81 -2.46
CA LEU A 61 4.31 -1.88 -1.31
C LEU A 61 3.69 -2.72 -0.18
N PHE A 62 4.46 -3.67 0.33
CA PHE A 62 4.03 -4.56 1.42
C PHE A 62 4.14 -3.91 2.80
N GLU A 63 5.12 -3.01 2.96
CA GLU A 63 5.46 -2.36 4.23
C GLU A 63 5.60 -0.85 4.06
N ASP A 64 5.53 -0.12 5.19
CA ASP A 64 5.81 1.31 5.23
C ASP A 64 7.33 1.51 5.03
N VAL A 65 7.70 2.32 4.04
CA VAL A 65 9.12 2.61 3.73
C VAL A 65 9.41 4.06 4.10
N ASP A 66 10.29 4.25 5.07
CA ASP A 66 10.81 5.57 5.45
C ASP A 66 11.98 5.95 4.53
N VAL A 67 11.79 7.00 3.74
CA VAL A 67 12.79 7.59 2.83
C VAL A 67 13.30 8.95 3.30
N THR A 68 13.15 9.26 4.59
CA THR A 68 13.55 10.56 5.18
C THR A 68 15.05 10.85 4.98
N ASN A 69 15.89 9.81 5.05
CA ASN A 69 17.36 9.95 4.93
C ASN A 69 17.91 9.49 3.57
N GLY A 70 17.06 9.40 2.54
CA GLY A 70 17.45 9.05 1.18
C GLY A 70 16.73 7.81 0.65
N THR A 71 17.29 7.18 -0.39
CA THR A 71 16.71 5.99 -1.00
C THR A 71 16.77 4.81 -0.06
N HIS A 72 15.62 4.20 0.23
CA HIS A 72 15.53 2.99 1.06
C HIS A 72 14.99 1.81 0.26
N ALA A 73 15.41 0.60 0.61
CA ALA A 73 14.87 -0.62 0.05
C ALA A 73 13.50 -0.92 0.69
N GLY A 74 12.52 -1.26 -0.14
CA GLY A 74 11.20 -1.69 0.28
C GLY A 74 10.80 -3.00 -0.39
N SER A 75 9.85 -3.70 0.23
CA SER A 75 9.27 -4.92 -0.30
C SER A 75 8.08 -4.62 -1.22
N LEU A 76 8.21 -4.93 -2.52
CA LEU A 76 7.16 -4.73 -3.52
C LEU A 76 6.49 -6.05 -3.90
N ILE A 77 5.18 -6.14 -3.72
CA ILE A 77 4.35 -7.25 -4.19
C ILE A 77 4.15 -7.11 -5.69
N ILE A 78 4.63 -8.10 -6.46
CA ILE A 78 4.50 -8.12 -7.92
C ILE A 78 3.40 -9.07 -8.38
N ALA A 79 3.19 -10.16 -7.66
CA ALA A 79 2.15 -11.15 -7.94
C ALA A 79 1.52 -11.66 -6.65
N GLY A 80 0.25 -12.06 -6.70
CA GLY A 80 -0.52 -12.53 -5.56
C GLY A 80 -1.97 -12.05 -5.60
N ARG A 81 -2.62 -12.02 -4.44
CA ARG A 81 -3.97 -11.47 -4.28
C ARG A 81 -4.01 -10.50 -3.10
N VAL A 82 -4.55 -9.31 -3.35
CA VAL A 82 -4.68 -8.24 -2.36
C VAL A 82 -6.12 -7.75 -2.25
N LEU A 83 -6.52 -7.31 -1.07
CA LEU A 83 -7.84 -6.74 -0.82
C LEU A 83 -7.82 -5.25 -1.13
N GLY A 84 -8.48 -4.85 -2.22
CA GLY A 84 -8.51 -3.45 -2.67
C GLY A 84 -9.06 -2.48 -1.62
N ASN A 85 -10.06 -2.93 -0.86
CA ASN A 85 -10.75 -2.13 0.16
C ASN A 85 -9.91 -1.85 1.42
N ARG A 86 -8.73 -2.47 1.51
CA ARG A 86 -7.80 -2.29 2.63
C ARG A 86 -6.50 -1.61 2.24
N LEU A 87 -6.33 -1.25 0.96
CA LEU A 87 -5.19 -0.49 0.48
C LEU A 87 -5.26 0.97 0.97
N HIS A 88 -4.09 1.56 1.22
CA HIS A 88 -3.99 2.97 1.60
C HIS A 88 -4.44 3.90 0.46
N THR A 89 -4.06 3.53 -0.77
CA THR A 89 -4.42 4.26 -1.98
C THR A 89 -5.15 3.30 -2.92
N ALA A 90 -6.37 3.65 -3.31
CA ALA A 90 -7.12 2.85 -4.28
C ALA A 90 -6.37 2.80 -5.63
N PRO A 91 -6.14 1.61 -6.19
CA PRO A 91 -5.51 1.47 -7.50
C PRO A 91 -6.43 2.05 -8.59
N ASP A 92 -5.86 2.84 -9.50
CA ASP A 92 -6.58 3.39 -10.64
C ASP A 92 -6.84 2.30 -11.69
N ALA A 93 -7.87 2.47 -12.52
CA ALA A 93 -8.24 1.53 -13.58
C ALA A 93 -7.06 1.25 -14.54
N LEU A 94 -6.22 2.25 -14.79
CA LEU A 94 -5.02 2.13 -15.61
C LEU A 94 -3.92 1.29 -14.93
N ALA A 95 -3.88 1.26 -13.60
CA ALA A 95 -2.94 0.46 -12.83
C ALA A 95 -3.40 -0.99 -12.68
N ILE A 96 -4.70 -1.30 -12.76
CA ILE A 96 -5.19 -2.68 -12.64
C ILE A 96 -4.61 -3.58 -13.75
N THR A 97 -4.65 -3.11 -14.99
CA THR A 97 -4.16 -3.89 -16.16
C THR A 97 -2.72 -4.38 -16.02
N PRO A 98 -1.71 -3.54 -15.74
CA PRO A 98 -0.34 -4.02 -15.55
C PRO A 98 -0.16 -4.88 -14.29
N LEU A 99 -0.94 -4.65 -13.22
CA LEU A 99 -0.90 -5.49 -12.03
C LEU A 99 -1.40 -6.91 -12.33
N GLU A 100 -2.52 -7.04 -13.04
CA GLU A 100 -3.06 -8.33 -13.48
C GLU A 100 -2.10 -9.06 -14.44
N ASN A 101 -1.48 -8.34 -15.38
CA ASN A 101 -0.47 -8.92 -16.27
C ASN A 101 0.76 -9.47 -15.52
N ASN A 102 1.12 -8.88 -14.38
CA ASN A 102 2.18 -9.38 -13.51
C ASN A 102 1.71 -10.55 -12.62
N GLY A 103 0.41 -10.83 -12.57
CA GLY A 103 -0.21 -11.86 -11.74
C GLY A 103 -0.65 -11.36 -10.35
N LEU A 104 -0.81 -10.05 -10.16
CA LEU A 104 -1.39 -9.45 -8.96
C LEU A 104 -2.87 -9.13 -9.19
N TYR A 105 -3.74 -9.84 -8.48
CA TYR A 105 -5.18 -9.64 -8.54
C TYR A 105 -5.68 -8.86 -7.33
N ILE A 106 -6.60 -7.93 -7.57
CA ILE A 106 -7.23 -7.13 -6.52
C ILE A 106 -8.63 -7.70 -6.27
N ASP A 107 -8.77 -8.40 -5.16
CA ASP A 107 -10.04 -8.92 -4.70
C ASP A 107 -10.83 -7.79 -4.00
N THR A 108 -12.10 -7.67 -4.37
CA THR A 108 -13.04 -6.77 -3.71
C THR A 108 -13.91 -7.59 -2.76
N GLU A 109 -13.69 -7.44 -1.45
CA GLU A 109 -14.64 -7.92 -0.45
C GLU A 109 -15.73 -6.85 -0.27
N GLU A 110 -16.98 -7.10 -0.64
CA GLU A 110 -18.07 -6.19 -0.26
C GLU A 110 -18.11 -6.04 1.27
N GLU A 111 -18.11 -4.79 1.76
CA GLU A 111 -18.41 -4.54 3.17
C GLU A 111 -19.77 -5.16 3.48
N THR A 112 -19.78 -6.23 4.29
CA THR A 112 -21.02 -6.74 4.87
C THR A 112 -21.43 -5.77 5.97
N THR A 113 -22.13 -4.69 5.59
CA THR A 113 -22.81 -3.83 6.56
C THR A 113 -23.86 -4.68 7.25
N ARG A 114 -23.61 -5.07 8.51
CA ARG A 114 -24.67 -5.64 9.35
C ARG A 114 -25.66 -4.52 9.64
N SER A 115 -26.78 -4.51 8.91
CA SER A 115 -27.94 -3.67 9.22
C SER A 115 -28.31 -3.89 10.68
N ILE A 116 -28.21 -2.84 11.49
CA ILE A 116 -28.82 -2.82 12.82
C ILE A 116 -30.24 -2.31 12.58
N ASP A 117 -31.20 -3.23 12.55
CA ASP A 117 -32.63 -2.96 12.74
C ASP A 117 -32.92 -2.87 14.25
#